data_AF-A0A0L0HU06-F1
#
_entry.id   AF-A0A0L0HU06-F1
#
_cell.length_a   1.000
_cell.length_b   1.000
_cell.length_c   1.000
_cell.angle_alpha   90.00
_cell.angle_beta   90.00
_cell.angle_gamma   90.00
#
_symmetry.space_group_name_H-M   'P 1'
#
loop_
_entity.id
_entity.type
_entity.pdbx_description
1 polymer ?
#
loop_
_entity_poly.entity_id
_entity_poly.type
_entity_poly.pdbx_seq_one_letter_code
_entity_poly.pdbx_strand_id
1 'polypeptide(L)' 'MVRGAAKQQARERNQKQAASHSKGGSQLKARAEGLKITCPSCKGPMPSYKILVQHMESKHPGISVPAESSFVK' A
#
# COMPACT_ATOMS: atom_id res chain seq x y z
N MET A 1 -42.03 -25.52 -6.00
CA MET A 1 -40.58 -25.30 -5.87
C MET A 1 -40.24 -23.85 -6.27
N VAL A 2 -40.31 -22.88 -5.35
CA VAL A 2 -40.11 -21.43 -5.66
C VAL A 2 -38.78 -20.88 -5.11
N ARG A 3 -38.19 -21.56 -4.11
CA ARG A 3 -36.95 -21.14 -3.44
C ARG A 3 -35.69 -21.29 -4.30
N GLY A 4 -35.72 -22.14 -5.34
CA GLY A 4 -34.57 -22.41 -6.22
C GLY A 4 -34.25 -21.24 -7.16
N ALA A 5 -35.26 -20.69 -7.82
CA ALA A 5 -35.10 -19.56 -8.75
C ALA A 5 -34.63 -18.29 -8.00
N ALA A 6 -35.20 -18.01 -6.82
CA ALA A 6 -34.76 -16.91 -5.98
C ALA A 6 -33.28 -17.04 -5.56
N LYS A 7 -32.82 -18.26 -5.27
CA LYS A 7 -31.41 -18.55 -4.92
C LYS A 7 -30.47 -18.35 -6.11
N GLN A 8 -30.89 -18.72 -7.32
CA GLN A 8 -30.11 -18.51 -8.54
C GLN A 8 -29.98 -17.02 -8.87
N GLN A 9 -31.08 -16.25 -8.80
CA GLN A 9 -31.05 -14.81 -9.03
C GLN A 9 -30.20 -14.05 -8.00
N ALA A 10 -30.19 -14.49 -6.74
CA ALA A 10 -29.32 -13.93 -5.71
C ALA A 10 -27.83 -14.20 -6.00
N ARG A 11 -27.51 -15.41 -6.47
CA ARG A 11 -26.14 -15.79 -6.88
C ARG A 11 -25.66 -15.00 -8.09
N GLU A 12 -26.50 -14.85 -9.12
CA GLU A 12 -26.16 -14.04 -10.29
C GLU A 12 -25.90 -12.58 -9.95
N ARG A 13 -26.74 -11.97 -9.09
CA ARG A 13 -26.53 -10.59 -8.64
C ARG A 13 -25.22 -10.42 -7.88
N ASN A 14 -24.89 -11.36 -7.01
CA ASN A 14 -23.61 -11.34 -6.28
C ASN A 14 -22.42 -11.53 -7.22
N GLN A 15 -22.50 -12.46 -8.18
CA GLN A 15 -21.44 -12.66 -9.19
C GLN A 15 -21.25 -11.43 -10.07
N LYS A 16 -22.33 -10.76 -10.49
CA LYS A 16 -22.25 -9.51 -11.28
C LYS A 16 -21.61 -8.37 -10.48
N GLN A 17 -21.91 -8.26 -9.19
CA GLN A 17 -21.29 -7.27 -8.30
C GLN A 17 -19.79 -7.60 -8.05
N ALA A 18 -19.45 -8.87 -7.81
CA ALA A 18 -18.06 -9.31 -7.67
C ALA A 18 -17.24 -9.07 -8.97
N ALA A 19 -17.85 -9.28 -10.13
CA ALA A 19 -17.26 -8.98 -11.43
C ALA A 19 -17.04 -7.47 -11.64
N SER A 20 -17.90 -6.60 -11.10
CA SER A 20 -17.65 -5.14 -11.12
C SER A 20 -16.52 -4.71 -10.18
N HIS A 21 -16.33 -5.39 -9.04
CA HIS A 21 -15.28 -5.05 -8.07
C HIS A 21 -13.90 -5.65 -8.38
N SER A 22 -13.81 -6.64 -9.28
CA SER A 22 -12.54 -7.25 -9.69
C SER A 22 -11.74 -6.45 -10.71
N LYS A 23 -12.25 -5.31 -11.20
CA LYS A 23 -11.51 -4.38 -12.08
C LYS A 23 -10.51 -3.48 -11.35
N GLY A 24 -10.39 -3.57 -10.02
CA GLY A 24 -9.35 -2.90 -9.27
C GLY A 24 -7.98 -3.51 -9.59
N GLY A 25 -7.21 -2.87 -10.46
CA GLY A 25 -5.85 -3.29 -10.78
C GLY A 25 -4.99 -3.40 -9.52
N SER A 26 -4.06 -4.37 -9.50
CA SER A 26 -3.18 -4.60 -8.37
C SER A 26 -2.38 -3.33 -8.00
N GLN A 27 -2.67 -2.76 -6.82
CA GLN A 27 -1.98 -1.57 -6.30
C GLN A 27 -0.53 -1.85 -5.88
N LEU A 28 -0.02 -3.08 -6.09
CA LEU A 28 1.33 -3.49 -5.68
C LEU A 28 2.41 -2.62 -6.33
N LYS A 29 2.25 -2.24 -7.61
CA LYS A 29 3.22 -1.38 -8.31
C LYS A 29 3.23 0.04 -7.76
N ALA A 30 2.05 0.65 -7.61
CA ALA A 30 1.92 1.99 -7.02
C ALA A 30 2.42 2.05 -5.57
N ARG A 31 2.25 0.97 -4.81
CA ARG A 31 2.81 0.82 -3.45
C ARG A 31 4.33 0.76 -3.44
N ALA A 32 4.94 0.02 -4.37
CA ALA A 32 6.39 -0.06 -4.50
C ALA A 32 6.98 1.29 -4.93
N GLU A 33 6.33 1.98 -5.86
CA GLU A 33 6.72 3.33 -6.29
C GLU A 33 6.55 4.38 -5.18
N GLY A 34 5.65 4.18 -4.23
CA GLY A 34 5.48 5.07 -3.08
C GLY A 34 6.58 4.94 -2.02
N LEU A 35 7.34 3.84 -1.99
CA LEU A 35 8.29 3.49 -0.92
C LEU A 35 9.76 3.70 -1.35
N LYS A 36 10.07 4.87 -1.91
CA LYS A 36 11.38 5.15 -2.51
C LYS A 36 12.51 5.38 -1.49
N ILE A 37 12.19 5.77 -0.26
CA ILE A 37 13.18 6.22 0.71
C ILE A 37 13.47 5.08 1.68
N THR A 38 14.67 4.52 1.64
CA THR A 38 15.10 3.48 2.57
C THR A 38 15.95 4.04 3.70
N CYS A 39 15.59 3.78 4.95
CA CYS A 39 16.40 4.15 6.10
C CYS A 39 17.80 3.47 6.05
N PRO A 40 18.93 4.19 6.20
CA PRO A 40 20.26 3.58 6.17
C PRO A 40 20.57 2.71 7.40
N SER A 41 19.99 3.03 8.56
CA SER A 41 20.27 2.36 9.82
C SER A 41 19.48 1.07 10.03
N CYS A 42 18.23 1.02 9.56
CA CYS A 42 17.33 -0.12 9.77
C CYS A 42 16.71 -0.68 8.49
N LYS A 43 17.03 -0.11 7.32
CA LYS A 43 16.52 -0.53 5.99
C LYS A 43 14.99 -0.51 5.86
N GLY A 44 14.31 0.26 6.71
CA GLY A 44 12.87 0.45 6.65
C GLY A 44 12.47 1.28 5.43
N PRO A 45 11.46 0.84 4.64
CA PRO A 45 10.97 1.62 3.51
C PRO A 45 10.02 2.72 4.00
N MET A 46 10.27 3.95 3.59
CA MET A 46 9.56 5.15 3.99
C MET A 46 8.99 5.87 2.75
N PRO A 47 7.77 6.42 2.84
CA PRO A 47 7.14 7.07 1.70
C PRO A 47 7.57 8.53 1.49
N SER A 48 8.10 9.20 2.51
CA SER A 48 8.54 10.59 2.39
C SER A 48 9.63 10.94 3.41
N TYR A 49 10.39 12.01 3.09
CA TYR A 49 11.48 12.47 3.91
C TYR A 49 11.03 12.93 5.30
N LYS A 50 9.86 13.58 5.40
CA LYS A 50 9.29 13.99 6.69
C LYS A 50 9.07 12.80 7.64
N ILE A 51 8.61 11.66 7.13
CA ILE A 51 8.44 10.45 7.95
C ILE A 51 9.81 9.81 8.25
N LEU A 52 10.80 9.94 7.35
CA LEU A 52 12.18 9.52 7.64
C LEU A 52 12.79 10.32 8.79
N VAL A 53 12.61 11.65 8.83
CA VAL A 53 13.10 12.51 9.94
C VAL A 53 12.50 12.06 11.27
N GLN A 54 11.16 11.91 11.33
CA GLN A 54 10.47 11.42 12.52
C GLN A 54 10.93 10.01 12.92
N HIS A 55 11.19 9.15 11.93
CA HIS A 55 11.72 7.81 12.16
C HIS A 55 13.14 7.85 12.73
N MET A 56 14.03 8.71 12.23
CA MET A 56 15.38 8.87 12.75
C MET A 56 15.37 9.41 14.18
N GLU A 57 14.57 10.44 14.46
CA GLU A 57 14.46 11.04 15.79
C GLU A 57 13.95 10.05 16.84
N SER A 58 13.00 9.18 16.46
CA SER A 58 12.37 8.23 17.40
C SER A 58 13.14 6.91 17.55
N LYS A 59 13.76 6.40 16.48
CA LYS A 59 14.41 5.07 16.45
C LYS A 59 15.93 5.13 16.51
N HIS A 60 16.55 6.24 16.12
CA HIS A 60 18.00 6.40 16.04
C HIS A 60 18.47 7.72 16.69
N PRO A 61 18.29 7.89 18.01
CA PRO A 61 18.79 9.08 18.70
C PRO A 61 20.33 9.11 18.60
N GLY A 62 20.86 10.08 17.83
CA GLY A 62 22.30 10.32 17.66
C GLY A 62 22.88 10.02 16.28
N ILE A 63 22.11 9.49 15.33
CA ILE A 63 22.56 9.29 13.95
C ILE A 63 22.06 10.46 13.08
N SER A 64 22.97 11.13 12.39
CA SER A 64 22.64 12.28 11.53
C SER A 64 21.61 11.89 10.48
N VAL A 65 20.53 12.65 10.40
CA VAL A 65 19.50 12.51 9.36
C VAL A 65 20.20 12.53 8.00
N PRO A 66 20.13 11.45 7.20
CA PRO A 66 20.75 11.42 5.89
C PRO A 66 20.07 12.48 5.00
N ALA A 67 20.86 13.33 4.36
CA ALA A 67 20.38 14.44 3.55
C ALA A 67 19.50 13.97 2.38
N GLU A 68 18.49 14.78 2.04
CA GLU A 68 17.52 14.57 0.96
C GLU A 68 18.17 14.19 -0.39
N SER A 69 19.41 14.63 -0.62
CA SER A 69 20.22 14.35 -1.81
C SER A 69 20.57 12.88 -2.04
N SER A 70 20.53 12.04 -1.01
CA SER A 70 20.86 10.60 -1.12
C SER A 70 19.72 9.76 -1.69
N PHE A 71 18.51 10.32 -1.73
CA PHE A 71 17.28 9.63 -2.15
C PHE A 71 16.69 10.17 -3.45
N VAL A 72 17.31 11.20 -4.04
CA VAL A 72 16.96 11.70 -5.38
C VAL A 72 17.67 10.83 -6.40
N LYS A 73 16.93 9.93 -7.03
CA LYS A 73 17.29 9.28 -8.28
C LYS A 73 16.08 9.27 -9.21
#